data_AF-A0A9R1JZT2-F1
#
_entry.id   AF-A0A9R1JZT2-F1
#
_cell.length_a   1.000
_cell.length_b   1.000
_cell.length_c   1.000
_cell.angle_alpha   90.00
_cell.angle_beta   90.00
_cell.angle_gamma   90.00
#
_symmetry.space_group_name_H-M   'P 1'
#
loop_
_entity.id
_entity.type
_entity.pdbx_description
1 polymer ?
#
loop_
_entity_poly.entity_id
_entity_poly.type
_entity_poly.pdbx_seq_one_letter_code
_entity_poly.pdbx_strand_id
1 'polypeptide(L)'
;MANFKITSYAGVLVENSKLDFQSLYLRRIISGDKKNQYVVIDGFGTTDLGLTTINDWAIYDGVAPGAKLVARAKGMRMNAAGWCNLFIIVFELDRFKGSTLEVMGATTDEQGEWAIVGGTGDFTMARGVIQRKIHQKEADGDVLELTIDAFCRMKVSASTTSDTANQAQSKRAPAPHMFREIVAGEKVTNVAALEDQVSTGIFLTGKTKKYWVDERTRHNCFMLFPRGLAITWSEEPQYW
;
A
#
# COMPACT_ATOMS: atom_id res chain seq x y z
N MET A 1 -28.07 -19.32 22.97
CA MET A 1 -27.26 -18.07 23.02
C MET A 1 -27.02 -17.63 21.59
N ALA A 2 -27.26 -16.37 21.25
CA ALA A 2 -26.92 -15.87 19.92
C ALA A 2 -25.40 -15.67 19.82
N ASN A 3 -24.75 -16.39 18.92
CA ASN A 3 -23.32 -16.31 18.58
C ASN A 3 -22.98 -15.07 17.71
N PHE A 4 -23.90 -14.11 17.64
CA PHE A 4 -23.75 -12.86 16.89
C PHE A 4 -23.83 -11.70 17.89
N LYS A 5 -22.72 -10.98 18.08
CA LYS A 5 -22.64 -9.82 18.97
C LYS A 5 -22.13 -8.62 18.19
N ILE A 6 -22.90 -7.53 18.19
CA ILE A 6 -22.48 -6.23 17.68
C ILE A 6 -22.06 -5.39 18.90
N THR A 7 -20.84 -4.88 18.91
CA THR A 7 -20.33 -4.03 19.99
C THR A 7 -19.74 -2.77 19.38
N SER A 8 -20.14 -1.59 19.89
CA SER A 8 -19.53 -0.33 19.49
C SER A 8 -18.04 -0.35 19.86
N TYR A 9 -17.16 -0.14 18.89
CA TYR A 9 -15.72 -0.04 19.11
C TYR A 9 -15.32 1.43 19.22
N ALA A 10 -15.05 1.88 20.45
CA ALA A 10 -14.52 3.23 20.74
C ALA A 10 -12.98 3.23 20.96
N GLY A 11 -12.30 2.15 20.53
CA GLY A 11 -10.89 1.90 20.82
C GLY A 11 -9.89 2.72 20.00
N VAL A 12 -8.64 2.68 20.46
CA VAL A 12 -7.44 3.40 19.96
C VAL A 12 -7.29 3.31 18.43
N LEU A 13 -6.79 4.40 17.83
CA LEU A 13 -6.44 4.48 16.40
C LEU A 13 -5.77 3.19 15.95
N VAL A 14 -6.27 2.61 14.86
CA VAL A 14 -5.61 1.49 14.20
C VAL A 14 -4.30 2.03 13.64
N GLU A 15 -3.17 1.61 14.21
CA GLU A 15 -1.86 1.87 13.60
C GLU A 15 -1.86 1.26 12.21
N ASN A 16 -1.72 2.12 11.20
CA ASN A 16 -1.56 1.70 9.81
C ASN A 16 -0.07 1.66 9.52
N SER A 17 0.42 0.50 9.08
CA SER A 17 1.75 0.37 8.47
C SER A 17 1.64 0.75 6.99
N LYS A 18 2.55 1.60 6.51
CA LYS A 18 2.69 1.89 5.09
C LYS A 18 3.40 0.73 4.40
N LEU A 19 2.87 0.28 3.28
CA LEU A 19 3.53 -0.60 2.32
C LEU A 19 4.00 0.27 1.16
N ASP A 20 5.30 0.23 0.88
CA ASP A 20 5.94 0.98 -0.20
C ASP A 20 6.86 0.00 -0.93
N PHE A 21 6.26 -0.83 -1.80
CA PHE A 21 7.00 -1.82 -2.58
C PHE A 21 7.18 -1.28 -3.99
N GLN A 22 8.43 -1.15 -4.43
CA GLN A 22 8.77 -0.56 -5.71
C GLN A 22 9.48 -1.59 -6.58
N SER A 23 9.43 -1.38 -7.90
CA SER A 23 10.18 -2.19 -8.88
C SER A 23 9.88 -3.70 -8.76
N LEU A 24 8.61 -4.06 -8.61
CA LEU A 24 8.17 -5.45 -8.73
C LEU A 24 7.79 -5.75 -10.17
N TYR A 25 8.04 -6.97 -10.64
CA TYR A 25 7.88 -7.33 -12.05
C TYR A 25 6.97 -8.53 -12.22
N LEU A 26 5.74 -8.28 -12.70
CA LEU A 26 4.74 -9.31 -12.98
C LEU A 26 4.91 -9.81 -14.41
N ARG A 27 5.11 -11.12 -14.58
CA ARG A 27 5.30 -11.76 -15.89
C ARG A 27 4.03 -12.46 -16.34
N ARG A 28 3.45 -12.01 -17.46
CA ARG A 28 2.31 -12.66 -18.12
C ARG A 28 2.82 -13.42 -19.33
N ILE A 29 2.59 -14.73 -19.34
CA ILE A 29 3.00 -15.63 -20.42
C ILE A 29 1.72 -16.24 -20.99
N ILE A 30 1.40 -15.83 -22.22
CA ILE A 30 0.13 -16.08 -22.91
C ILE A 30 0.19 -17.37 -23.72
N SER A 31 1.35 -17.65 -24.32
CA SER A 31 1.57 -18.80 -25.22
C SER A 31 2.80 -19.63 -24.84
N GLY A 32 2.94 -20.78 -25.50
CA GLY A 32 4.04 -21.72 -25.26
C GLY A 32 3.89 -22.58 -24.01
N ASP A 33 4.89 -23.44 -23.78
CA ASP A 33 4.87 -24.47 -22.71
C ASP A 33 4.90 -23.88 -21.30
N LYS A 34 5.32 -22.62 -21.17
CA LYS A 34 5.43 -21.89 -19.90
C LYS A 34 4.27 -20.93 -19.66
N LYS A 35 3.20 -21.00 -20.45
CA LYS A 35 2.03 -20.15 -20.25
C LYS A 35 1.49 -20.27 -18.82
N ASN A 36 1.14 -19.12 -18.26
CA ASN A 36 0.69 -19.01 -16.86
C ASN A 36 -0.71 -18.39 -16.75
N GLN A 37 -1.48 -18.52 -17.83
CA GLN A 37 -2.90 -18.18 -17.88
C GLN A 37 -3.63 -19.08 -18.87
N TYR A 38 -4.93 -19.22 -18.67
CA TYR A 38 -5.81 -20.10 -19.47
C TYR A 38 -7.15 -19.43 -19.73
N VAL A 39 -7.65 -19.57 -20.96
CA VAL A 39 -9.04 -19.22 -21.29
C VAL A 39 -9.96 -20.26 -20.65
N VAL A 40 -10.99 -19.80 -19.94
CA VAL A 40 -12.01 -20.65 -19.31
C VAL A 40 -13.40 -20.43 -19.89
N ILE A 41 -13.65 -19.24 -20.45
CA ILE A 41 -14.87 -18.92 -21.18
C ILE A 41 -14.43 -18.15 -22.43
N ASP A 42 -14.79 -18.65 -23.60
CA ASP A 42 -14.50 -18.00 -24.88
C ASP A 42 -15.29 -16.69 -25.02
N GLY A 43 -14.70 -15.75 -25.76
CA GLY A 43 -15.35 -14.47 -26.07
C GLY A 43 -16.42 -14.59 -27.15
N PHE A 44 -17.35 -13.64 -27.17
CA PHE A 44 -18.40 -13.54 -28.17
C PHE A 44 -18.06 -12.52 -29.27
N GLY A 45 -18.20 -12.94 -30.53
CA GLY A 45 -18.09 -12.07 -31.70
C GLY A 45 -16.67 -11.52 -31.93
N THR A 46 -16.56 -10.40 -32.63
CA THR A 46 -15.27 -9.78 -32.97
C THR A 46 -14.65 -8.97 -31.84
N THR A 47 -15.37 -8.75 -30.74
CA THR A 47 -14.94 -7.95 -29.60
C THR A 47 -14.43 -8.79 -28.44
N ASP A 48 -14.54 -10.12 -28.53
CA ASP A 48 -14.26 -11.07 -27.45
C ASP A 48 -14.97 -10.72 -26.14
N LEU A 49 -16.18 -10.15 -26.22
CA LEU A 49 -16.94 -9.77 -25.03
C LEU A 49 -17.26 -11.04 -24.21
N GLY A 50 -17.01 -10.98 -22.91
CA GLY A 50 -17.18 -12.13 -22.01
C GLY A 50 -15.99 -13.08 -21.94
N LEU A 51 -14.96 -12.89 -22.78
CA LEU A 51 -13.73 -13.69 -22.72
C LEU A 51 -13.16 -13.63 -21.29
N THR A 52 -13.08 -14.80 -20.66
CA THR A 52 -12.63 -14.91 -19.27
C THR A 52 -11.42 -15.81 -19.22
N THR A 53 -10.37 -15.33 -18.55
CA THR A 53 -9.15 -16.11 -18.31
C THR A 53 -8.87 -16.23 -16.83
N ILE A 54 -8.25 -17.34 -16.44
CA ILE A 54 -7.65 -17.53 -15.12
C ILE A 54 -6.13 -17.37 -15.23
N ASN A 55 -5.51 -16.83 -14.19
CA ASN A 55 -4.09 -16.53 -14.17
C ASN A 55 -3.38 -17.03 -12.91
N ASP A 56 -2.10 -17.35 -13.08
CA ASP A 56 -1.10 -17.57 -12.03
C ASP A 56 0.19 -16.83 -12.42
N TRP A 57 0.14 -15.50 -12.41
CA TRP A 57 1.24 -14.66 -12.87
C TRP A 57 2.31 -14.53 -11.79
N ALA A 58 3.55 -14.87 -12.14
CA ALA A 58 4.69 -14.76 -11.24
C ALA A 58 5.14 -13.30 -11.11
N ILE A 59 5.46 -12.88 -9.88
CA ILE A 59 5.95 -11.54 -9.55
C ILE A 59 7.35 -11.65 -8.97
N TYR A 60 8.29 -10.91 -9.53
CA TYR A 60 9.71 -10.92 -9.18
C TYR A 60 10.16 -9.58 -8.58
N ASP A 61 11.26 -9.59 -7.84
CA ASP A 61 11.93 -8.38 -7.33
C ASP A 61 12.86 -7.70 -8.34
N GLY A 62 12.94 -8.23 -9.57
CA GLY A 62 13.79 -7.71 -10.62
C GLY A 62 13.54 -8.38 -11.98
N VAL A 63 14.21 -7.87 -13.01
CA VAL A 63 14.14 -8.40 -14.38
C VAL A 63 15.28 -9.36 -14.74
N ALA A 64 16.37 -9.33 -13.96
CA ALA A 64 17.55 -10.15 -14.20
C ALA A 64 17.23 -11.66 -14.12
N PRO A 65 18.00 -12.54 -14.79
CA PRO A 65 17.76 -13.99 -14.76
C PRO A 65 17.75 -14.62 -13.35
N GLY A 66 18.43 -13.99 -12.39
CA GLY A 66 18.47 -14.43 -10.98
C GLY A 66 17.46 -13.76 -10.06
N ALA A 67 16.49 -12.99 -10.60
CA ALA A 67 15.49 -12.32 -9.79
C ALA A 67 14.67 -13.32 -8.96
N LYS A 68 14.35 -12.95 -7.71
CA LYS A 68 13.65 -13.81 -6.77
C LYS A 68 12.15 -13.74 -7.02
N LEU A 69 11.49 -14.89 -7.02
CA LEU A 69 10.03 -14.96 -6.97
C LEU A 69 9.57 -14.43 -5.61
N VAL A 70 8.80 -13.35 -5.60
CA VAL A 70 8.33 -12.71 -4.36
C VAL A 70 6.85 -12.95 -4.09
N ALA A 71 6.06 -13.12 -5.14
CA ALA A 71 4.63 -13.35 -5.04
C ALA A 71 4.05 -13.93 -6.34
N ARG A 72 2.78 -14.32 -6.29
CA ARG A 72 1.98 -14.71 -7.45
C ARG A 72 0.64 -14.00 -7.47
N ALA A 73 0.26 -13.42 -8.60
CA ALA A 73 -1.07 -12.91 -8.85
C ALA A 73 -1.96 -14.03 -9.40
N LYS A 74 -2.88 -14.51 -8.56
CA LYS A 74 -3.77 -15.65 -8.82
C LYS A 74 -5.21 -15.18 -8.87
N GLY A 75 -5.91 -15.43 -9.97
CA GLY A 75 -7.31 -15.05 -10.09
C GLY A 75 -7.80 -15.09 -11.52
N MET A 76 -8.67 -14.13 -11.86
CA MET A 76 -9.29 -14.05 -13.17
C MET A 76 -9.31 -12.64 -13.74
N ARG A 77 -9.44 -12.57 -15.06
CA ARG A 77 -9.78 -11.36 -15.79
C ARG A 77 -10.86 -11.65 -16.80
N MET A 78 -11.72 -10.66 -17.04
CA MET A 78 -12.85 -10.74 -17.97
C MET A 78 -12.85 -9.53 -18.89
N ASN A 79 -13.10 -9.75 -20.19
CA ASN A 79 -13.31 -8.66 -21.13
C ASN A 79 -14.78 -8.20 -21.08
N ALA A 80 -14.99 -6.97 -20.62
CA ALA A 80 -16.29 -6.30 -20.54
C ALA A 80 -16.25 -4.97 -21.31
N ALA A 81 -15.80 -5.00 -22.57
CA ALA A 81 -15.40 -3.82 -23.36
C ALA A 81 -14.19 -3.08 -22.72
N GLY A 82 -13.24 -3.89 -22.25
CA GLY A 82 -12.13 -3.50 -21.39
C GLY A 82 -11.83 -4.63 -20.41
N TRP A 83 -10.57 -4.84 -20.04
CA TRP A 83 -10.22 -5.95 -19.16
C TRP A 83 -10.47 -5.61 -17.70
N CYS A 84 -11.44 -6.26 -17.07
CA CYS A 84 -11.65 -6.22 -15.62
C CYS A 84 -10.83 -7.32 -14.96
N ASN A 85 -10.07 -6.98 -13.92
CA ASN A 85 -9.23 -7.91 -13.18
C ASN A 85 -9.79 -8.12 -11.78
N LEU A 86 -9.80 -9.37 -11.34
CA LEU A 86 -10.14 -9.80 -10.00
C LEU A 86 -9.16 -10.91 -9.60
N PHE A 87 -8.17 -10.56 -8.78
CA PHE A 87 -7.18 -11.53 -8.35
C PHE A 87 -6.64 -11.21 -6.96
N ILE A 88 -5.96 -12.19 -6.38
CA ILE A 88 -5.19 -12.01 -5.16
C ILE A 88 -3.71 -12.08 -5.48
N ILE A 89 -2.89 -11.29 -4.79
CA ILE A 89 -1.44 -11.45 -4.77
C ILE A 89 -1.09 -12.26 -3.54
N VAL A 90 -0.54 -13.46 -3.73
CA VAL A 90 -0.08 -14.34 -2.65
C VAL A 90 1.43 -14.23 -2.55
N PHE A 91 1.93 -13.75 -1.41
CA PHE A 91 3.36 -13.56 -1.21
C PHE A 91 4.07 -14.87 -0.88
N GLU A 92 5.26 -15.06 -1.45
CA GLU A 92 6.12 -16.23 -1.26
C GLU A 92 7.41 -15.92 -0.48
N LEU A 93 7.71 -14.64 -0.25
CA LEU A 93 8.83 -14.20 0.59
C LEU A 93 8.66 -14.65 2.05
N ASP A 94 9.73 -15.14 2.68
CA ASP A 94 9.69 -15.76 4.01
C ASP A 94 8.90 -14.96 5.05
N ARG A 95 9.17 -13.65 5.18
CA ARG A 95 8.47 -12.79 6.15
C ARG A 95 6.96 -12.68 5.90
N PHE A 96 6.54 -12.71 4.64
CA PHE A 96 5.17 -12.44 4.22
C PHE A 96 4.49 -13.68 3.61
N LYS A 97 5.09 -14.85 3.80
CA LYS A 97 4.69 -16.06 3.07
C LYS A 97 3.26 -16.43 3.41
N GLY A 98 2.40 -16.49 2.39
CA GLY A 98 0.97 -16.78 2.54
C GLY A 98 0.10 -15.57 2.90
N SER A 99 0.68 -14.42 3.23
CA SER A 99 -0.05 -13.14 3.33
C SER A 99 -0.52 -12.73 1.94
N THR A 100 -1.68 -12.05 1.87
CA THR A 100 -2.30 -11.70 0.58
C THR A 100 -2.72 -10.25 0.47
N LEU A 101 -2.73 -9.75 -0.76
CA LEU A 101 -3.45 -8.52 -1.14
C LEU A 101 -4.58 -8.91 -2.09
N GLU A 102 -5.77 -8.37 -1.85
CA GLU A 102 -6.94 -8.55 -2.71
C GLU A 102 -7.02 -7.38 -3.68
N VAL A 103 -7.08 -7.66 -4.99
CA VAL A 103 -6.88 -6.67 -6.04
C VAL A 103 -8.03 -6.68 -7.04
N MET A 104 -8.51 -5.48 -7.37
CA MET A 104 -9.53 -5.26 -8.40
C MET A 104 -9.19 -4.05 -9.25
N GLY A 105 -9.43 -4.11 -10.57
CA GLY A 105 -9.32 -2.92 -11.41
C GLY A 105 -9.34 -3.21 -12.91
N ALA A 106 -9.43 -2.13 -13.69
CA ALA A 106 -9.48 -2.20 -15.15
C ALA A 106 -8.10 -2.13 -15.80
N THR A 107 -7.97 -2.74 -16.97
CA THR A 107 -6.81 -2.67 -17.86
C THR A 107 -7.26 -2.27 -19.26
N THR A 108 -7.15 -0.97 -19.54
CA THR A 108 -7.45 -0.35 -20.84
C THR A 108 -6.20 0.15 -21.55
N ASP A 109 -5.18 0.55 -20.79
CA ASP A 109 -3.98 1.22 -21.30
C ASP A 109 -2.67 0.53 -20.86
N GLU A 110 -1.56 0.90 -21.50
CA GLU A 110 -0.21 0.38 -21.21
C GLU A 110 0.26 0.72 -19.78
N GLN A 111 -0.35 1.72 -19.15
CA GLN A 111 -0.17 2.08 -17.76
C GLN A 111 -1.53 2.24 -17.06
N GLY A 112 -1.53 2.25 -15.73
CA GLY A 112 -2.74 2.49 -14.96
C GLY A 112 -2.63 1.98 -13.54
N GLU A 113 -3.77 1.85 -12.89
CA GLU A 113 -3.84 1.48 -11.48
C GLU A 113 -4.81 0.33 -11.25
N TRP A 114 -4.52 -0.48 -10.24
CA TRP A 114 -5.46 -1.40 -9.63
C TRP A 114 -5.65 -1.05 -8.16
N ALA A 115 -6.87 -1.21 -7.67
CA ALA A 115 -7.18 -0.98 -6.26
C ALA A 115 -6.82 -2.21 -5.42
N ILE A 116 -6.20 -1.96 -4.26
CA ILE A 116 -6.11 -2.94 -3.18
C ILE A 116 -7.35 -2.74 -2.32
N VAL A 117 -8.24 -3.72 -2.34
CA VAL A 117 -9.55 -3.67 -1.66
C VAL A 117 -9.53 -4.41 -0.32
N GLY A 118 -8.47 -5.17 -0.06
CA GLY A 118 -8.33 -5.96 1.15
C GLY A 118 -6.97 -6.66 1.23
N GLY A 119 -6.80 -7.45 2.28
CA GLY A 119 -5.63 -8.28 2.48
C GLY A 119 -5.74 -9.14 3.73
N THR A 120 -4.91 -10.18 3.78
CA THR A 120 -4.89 -11.17 4.86
C THR A 120 -3.48 -11.35 5.42
N GLY A 121 -3.37 -12.03 6.58
CA GLY A 121 -2.08 -12.25 7.24
C GLY A 121 -1.46 -10.93 7.71
N ASP A 122 -0.21 -10.68 7.35
CA ASP A 122 0.51 -9.44 7.69
C ASP A 122 -0.11 -8.20 7.03
N PHE A 123 -0.89 -8.39 5.96
CA PHE A 123 -1.57 -7.34 5.23
C PHE A 123 -3.06 -7.22 5.60
N THR A 124 -3.45 -7.72 6.78
CA THR A 124 -4.82 -7.58 7.28
C THR A 124 -5.29 -6.11 7.22
N MET A 125 -6.49 -5.89 6.67
CA MET A 125 -7.07 -4.55 6.45
C MET A 125 -6.29 -3.67 5.46
N ALA A 126 -5.55 -4.28 4.53
CA ALA A 126 -4.86 -3.55 3.47
C ALA A 126 -5.82 -2.75 2.59
N ARG A 127 -5.42 -1.53 2.23
CA ARG A 127 -6.08 -0.65 1.26
C ARG A 127 -5.05 0.23 0.58
N GLY A 128 -5.23 0.51 -0.70
CA GLY A 128 -4.26 1.30 -1.45
C GLY A 128 -4.35 1.08 -2.95
N VAL A 129 -3.24 1.33 -3.64
CA VAL A 129 -3.16 1.25 -5.10
C VAL A 129 -1.93 0.46 -5.53
N ILE A 130 -2.08 -0.24 -6.65
CA ILE A 130 -0.98 -0.83 -7.41
C ILE A 130 -0.89 -0.04 -8.71
N GLN A 131 0.16 0.77 -8.84
CA GLN A 131 0.50 1.39 -10.11
C GLN A 131 1.16 0.33 -10.98
N ARG A 132 0.72 0.24 -12.23
CA ARG A 132 1.27 -0.69 -13.22
C ARG A 132 1.65 0.04 -14.50
N LYS A 133 2.70 -0.44 -15.16
CA LYS A 133 3.06 -0.03 -16.53
C LYS A 133 3.72 -1.19 -17.26
N ILE A 134 3.59 -1.23 -18.58
CA ILE A 134 4.34 -2.18 -19.41
C ILE A 134 5.83 -1.84 -19.31
N HIS A 135 6.62 -2.78 -18.82
CA HIS A 135 8.07 -2.70 -18.81
C HIS A 135 8.66 -3.23 -20.12
N GLN A 136 8.16 -4.38 -20.57
CA GLN A 136 8.64 -5.06 -21.77
C GLN A 136 7.52 -5.86 -22.43
N LYS A 137 7.44 -5.80 -23.76
CA LYS A 137 6.60 -6.70 -24.57
C LYS A 137 7.48 -7.81 -25.14
N GLU A 138 6.96 -9.03 -25.13
CA GLU A 138 7.63 -10.23 -25.64
C GLU A 138 6.70 -10.92 -26.64
N ALA A 139 7.24 -11.86 -27.45
CA ALA A 139 6.42 -12.58 -28.42
C ALA A 139 5.31 -13.41 -27.74
N ASP A 140 5.62 -13.99 -26.57
CA ASP A 140 4.73 -14.87 -25.82
C ASP A 140 3.99 -14.18 -24.67
N GLY A 141 4.08 -12.86 -24.55
CA GLY A 141 3.42 -12.12 -23.48
C GLY A 141 4.10 -10.79 -23.14
N ASP A 142 4.11 -10.44 -21.86
CA ASP A 142 4.69 -9.18 -21.41
C ASP A 142 5.11 -9.19 -19.93
N VAL A 143 5.88 -8.18 -19.57
CA VAL A 143 6.30 -7.89 -18.21
C VAL A 143 5.74 -6.54 -17.80
N LEU A 144 4.99 -6.52 -16.70
CA LEU A 144 4.49 -5.31 -16.06
C LEU A 144 5.40 -4.94 -14.88
N GLU A 145 5.79 -3.68 -14.78
CA GLU A 145 6.38 -3.12 -13.57
C GLU A 145 5.25 -2.64 -12.65
N LEU A 146 5.35 -2.99 -11.37
CA LEU A 146 4.38 -2.69 -10.33
C LEU A 146 5.02 -1.87 -9.20
N THR A 147 4.28 -0.87 -8.74
CA THR A 147 4.54 -0.13 -7.50
C THR A 147 3.32 -0.23 -6.61
N ILE A 148 3.50 -0.67 -5.37
CA ILE A 148 2.44 -0.83 -4.37
C ILE A 148 2.57 0.28 -3.33
N ASP A 149 1.56 1.13 -3.25
CA ASP A 149 1.40 2.14 -2.21
C ASP A 149 0.10 1.85 -1.44
N ALA A 150 0.26 1.33 -0.22
CA ALA A 150 -0.87 0.83 0.56
C ALA A 150 -0.69 1.00 2.07
N PHE A 151 -1.78 0.82 2.80
CA PHE A 151 -1.83 0.86 4.25
C PHE A 151 -2.50 -0.41 4.77
N CYS A 152 -1.88 -1.09 5.73
CA CYS A 152 -2.47 -2.24 6.41
C CYS A 152 -2.34 -2.15 7.93
N ARG A 153 -3.03 -3.04 8.65
CA ARG A 153 -2.84 -3.23 10.09
C ARG A 153 -1.81 -4.33 10.32
N MET A 154 -0.53 -4.02 10.13
CA MET A 154 0.53 -4.95 10.48
C MET A 154 0.79 -4.87 11.99
N LYS A 155 0.73 -6.01 12.68
CA LYS A 155 1.30 -6.10 14.02
C LYS A 155 2.81 -6.16 13.84
N VAL A 156 3.50 -5.03 13.95
CA VAL A 156 4.96 -5.07 14.08
C VAL A 156 5.23 -5.85 15.38
N SER A 157 5.67 -7.09 15.26
CA SER A 157 6.29 -7.77 16.39
C SER A 157 7.46 -6.89 16.80
N ALA A 158 7.44 -6.40 18.04
CA ALA A 158 8.58 -5.69 18.62
C ALA A 158 9.77 -6.64 18.56
N SER A 159 10.57 -6.54 17.51
CA SER A 159 11.87 -7.18 17.49
C SER A 159 12.65 -6.52 18.61
N THR A 160 12.99 -7.31 19.62
CA THR A 160 13.96 -6.94 20.64
C THR A 160 15.30 -6.75 19.95
N THR A 161 15.52 -5.58 19.36
CA THR A 161 16.88 -5.09 19.09
C THR A 161 17.44 -4.65 20.43
N SER A 162 18.06 -5.60 21.13
CA SER A 162 19.11 -5.30 22.09
C SER A 162 20.34 -4.82 21.32
N ASP A 163 20.24 -3.68 20.65
CA ASP A 163 21.40 -3.02 20.09
C ASP A 163 22.01 -2.16 21.19
N THR A 164 22.95 -2.76 21.90
CA THR A 164 23.95 -2.02 22.67
C THR A 164 24.89 -1.38 21.64
N ALA A 165 24.44 -0.33 20.97
CA ALA A 165 25.24 0.45 20.05
C ALA A 165 25.63 1.75 20.73
N ASN A 166 26.94 1.89 20.96
CA ASN A 166 27.63 3.00 21.59
C ASN A 166 27.03 4.37 21.29
N GLN A 167 26.82 5.16 22.35
CA GLN A 167 26.67 6.61 22.27
C GLN A 167 27.93 7.22 21.67
N ALA A 168 27.94 7.37 20.34
CA ALA A 168 28.67 8.46 19.70
C ALA A 168 27.68 9.63 19.59
N GLN A 169 27.98 10.73 20.28
CA GLN A 169 27.23 11.98 20.18
C GLN A 169 27.23 12.47 18.72
N SER A 170 26.18 12.13 17.97
CA SER A 170 25.90 12.72 16.68
C SER A 170 25.49 14.18 16.89
N LYS A 171 26.16 15.10 16.20
CA LYS A 171 25.83 16.53 16.21
C LYS A 171 24.36 16.70 15.80
N ARG A 172 23.54 17.15 16.76
CA ARG A 172 22.10 17.39 16.64
C ARG A 172 21.81 18.28 15.43
N ALA A 173 21.07 17.77 14.45
CA ALA A 173 20.60 18.58 13.34
C ALA A 173 19.58 19.62 13.87
N PRO A 174 19.53 20.85 13.30
CA PRO A 174 18.61 21.89 13.77
C PRO A 174 17.15 21.42 13.72
N ALA A 175 16.37 21.88 14.69
CA ALA A 175 14.92 21.66 14.69
C ALA A 175 14.33 22.18 13.37
N PRO A 176 13.43 21.41 12.72
CA PRO A 176 12.78 21.84 11.50
C PRO A 176 11.93 23.10 11.72
N HIS A 177 11.67 23.83 10.62
CA HIS A 177 10.98 25.13 10.64
C HIS A 177 9.65 25.05 11.42
N MET A 178 9.45 25.95 12.39
CA MET A 178 8.26 26.07 13.25
C MET A 178 7.95 24.87 14.17
N PHE A 179 8.87 23.92 14.36
CA PHE A 179 8.63 22.74 15.21
C PHE A 179 8.04 23.12 16.58
N ARG A 180 8.66 24.08 17.27
CA ARG A 180 8.22 24.55 18.59
C ARG A 180 6.81 25.12 18.58
N GLU A 181 6.44 25.82 17.51
CA GLU A 181 5.10 26.41 17.38
C GLU A 181 4.04 25.35 17.08
N ILE A 182 4.38 24.36 16.23
CA ILE A 182 3.49 23.26 15.87
C ILE A 182 3.12 22.43 17.11
N VAL A 183 4.06 22.22 18.03
CA VAL A 183 3.85 21.42 19.24
C VAL A 183 3.45 22.24 20.48
N ALA A 184 3.44 23.58 20.39
CA ALA A 184 3.18 24.48 21.53
C ALA A 184 1.80 24.28 22.17
N GLY A 185 0.81 23.82 21.39
CA GLY A 185 -0.55 23.55 21.87
C GLY A 185 -0.69 22.24 22.65
N GLU A 186 0.32 21.36 22.61
CA GLU A 186 0.28 20.10 23.34
C GLU A 186 0.73 20.29 24.79
N LYS A 187 0.03 19.65 25.73
CA LYS A 187 0.38 19.64 27.16
C LYS A 187 1.61 18.77 27.43
N VAL A 188 2.74 19.06 26.79
CA VAL A 188 3.96 18.26 26.90
C VAL A 188 4.95 18.94 27.82
N THR A 189 5.38 18.21 28.86
CA THR A 189 6.31 18.71 29.88
C THR A 189 7.77 18.73 29.40
N ASN A 190 8.10 18.02 28.32
CA ASN A 190 9.46 17.98 27.77
C ASN A 190 9.46 18.00 26.23
N VAL A 191 9.68 19.19 25.66
CA VAL A 191 9.74 19.41 24.21
C VAL A 191 10.93 18.69 23.56
N ALA A 192 12.03 18.47 24.28
CA ALA A 192 13.20 17.78 23.73
C ALA A 192 12.90 16.29 23.42
N ALA A 193 12.03 15.66 24.20
CA ALA A 193 11.60 14.28 23.94
C ALA A 193 10.74 14.15 22.67
N LEU A 194 10.06 15.23 22.25
CA LEU A 194 9.30 15.25 21.00
C LEU A 194 10.22 15.40 19.78
N GLU A 195 11.36 16.07 19.92
CA GLU A 195 12.33 16.20 18.83
C GLU A 195 12.86 14.83 18.39
N ASP A 196 13.09 13.91 19.35
CA ASP A 196 13.54 12.53 19.06
C ASP A 196 12.45 11.71 18.35
N GLN A 197 11.19 12.08 18.50
CA GLN A 197 10.04 11.40 17.90
C GLN A 197 9.55 12.06 16.60
N VAL A 198 10.17 13.16 16.15
CA VAL A 198 9.62 13.96 15.05
C VAL A 198 9.59 13.19 13.72
N SER A 199 10.53 12.29 13.48
CA SER A 199 10.55 11.44 12.28
C SER A 199 9.50 10.31 12.34
N THR A 200 9.26 9.75 13.54
CA THR A 200 8.23 8.72 13.77
C THR A 200 6.81 9.30 13.78
N GLY A 201 6.72 10.55 14.23
CA GLY A 201 5.56 11.43 14.23
C GLY A 201 4.91 11.62 15.60
N ILE A 202 4.39 12.82 15.78
CA ILE A 202 3.82 13.37 17.01
C ILE A 202 2.32 13.55 16.79
N PHE A 203 1.52 13.08 17.74
CA PHE A 203 0.08 13.33 17.72
C PHE A 203 -0.23 14.69 18.33
N LEU A 204 -1.07 15.45 17.64
CA LEU A 204 -1.52 16.78 18.03
C LEU A 204 -3.04 16.81 18.23
N THR A 205 -3.52 17.83 18.93
CA THR A 205 -4.91 18.24 19.06
C THR A 205 -5.79 17.07 19.52
N GLY A 206 -5.44 16.45 20.65
CA GLY A 206 -6.20 15.30 21.17
C GLY A 206 -6.19 14.08 20.24
N LYS A 207 -5.09 13.88 19.49
CA LYS A 207 -4.90 12.81 18.49
C LYS A 207 -5.80 12.93 17.25
N THR A 208 -6.24 14.13 16.92
CA THR A 208 -7.00 14.41 15.69
C THR A 208 -6.13 14.84 14.51
N LYS A 209 -4.84 15.14 14.77
CA LYS A 209 -3.82 15.43 13.77
C LYS A 209 -2.53 14.66 14.11
N LYS A 210 -1.77 14.21 13.10
CA LYS A 210 -0.39 13.71 13.25
C LYS A 210 0.54 14.64 12.49
N TYR A 211 1.66 15.01 13.12
CA TYR A 211 2.74 15.80 12.54
C TYR A 211 4.01 14.95 12.51
N TRP A 212 4.77 15.00 11.42
CA TRP A 212 6.11 14.41 11.37
C TRP A 212 6.97 15.21 10.39
N VAL A 213 8.27 14.96 10.41
CA VAL A 213 9.20 15.56 9.45
C VAL A 213 9.76 14.46 8.58
N ASP A 214 9.57 14.59 7.28
CA ASP A 214 10.13 13.65 6.31
C ASP A 214 11.67 13.67 6.39
N GLU A 215 12.28 12.50 6.56
CA GLU A 215 13.73 12.41 6.81
C GLU A 215 14.56 12.86 5.61
N ARG A 216 14.05 12.62 4.39
CA ARG A 216 14.76 12.91 3.14
C ARG A 216 14.63 14.36 2.72
N THR A 217 13.42 14.89 2.75
CA THR A 217 13.08 16.24 2.25
C THR A 217 13.08 17.30 3.34
N ARG A 218 13.08 16.90 4.62
CA ARG A 218 12.96 17.78 5.79
C ARG A 218 11.68 18.62 5.81
N HIS A 219 10.68 18.24 5.02
CA HIS A 219 9.39 18.90 5.00
C HIS A 219 8.55 18.54 6.23
N ASN A 220 7.79 19.52 6.70
CA ASN A 220 6.74 19.31 7.70
C ASN A 220 5.58 18.57 7.03
N CYS A 221 5.27 17.38 7.51
CA CYS A 221 4.17 16.57 7.02
C CYS A 221 3.05 16.51 8.07
N PHE A 222 1.82 16.53 7.58
CA PHE A 222 0.64 16.48 8.42
C PHE A 222 -0.38 15.47 7.89
N MET A 223 -1.04 14.79 8.82
CA MET A 223 -2.20 13.95 8.53
C MET A 223 -3.34 14.43 9.43
N LEU A 224 -4.47 14.78 8.83
CA LEU A 224 -5.69 15.07 9.56
C LEU A 224 -6.51 13.78 9.64
N PHE A 225 -6.89 13.38 10.85
CA PHE A 225 -7.76 12.21 11.02
C PHE A 225 -9.22 12.60 10.78
N PRO A 226 -10.09 11.66 10.37
CA PRO A 226 -11.51 11.94 10.12
C PRO A 226 -12.22 12.63 11.30
N ARG A 227 -11.81 12.33 12.53
CA ARG A 227 -12.36 12.96 13.76
C ARG A 227 -11.96 14.43 13.95
N GLY A 228 -10.91 14.89 13.28
CA GLY A 228 -10.49 16.29 13.26
C GLY A 228 -10.89 17.04 12.00
N LEU A 229 -11.47 16.35 11.02
CA LEU A 229 -11.91 16.93 9.75
C LEU A 229 -13.36 17.38 9.88
N ALA A 230 -13.56 18.69 9.87
CA ALA A 230 -14.87 19.31 9.66
C ALA A 230 -14.86 19.93 8.26
N ILE A 231 -15.79 19.49 7.40
CA ILE A 231 -16.05 20.12 6.11
C ILE A 231 -17.36 20.89 6.26
N THR A 232 -17.28 22.20 6.15
CA THR A 232 -18.45 23.09 6.12
C THR A 232 -18.53 23.71 4.74
N TRP A 233 -19.69 23.60 4.09
CA TRP A 233 -19.96 24.32 2.87
C TRP A 233 -20.20 25.79 3.21
N SER A 234 -19.40 26.68 2.64
CA SER A 234 -19.64 28.12 2.74
C SER A 234 -20.52 28.55 1.57
N GLU A 235 -21.71 29.08 1.88
CA GLU A 235 -22.60 29.70 0.89
C GLU A 235 -22.20 31.15 0.57
N GLU A 236 -21.15 31.67 1.21
CA GLU A 236 -20.62 33.00 0.92
C GLU A 236 -19.58 32.94 -0.22
N PRO A 237 -19.84 33.60 -1.37
CA PRO A 237 -18.96 33.56 -2.54
C PRO A 237 -17.55 34.09 -2.31
N GLN A 238 -17.30 34.83 -1.23
CA GLN A 238 -15.98 35.38 -0.90
C GLN A 238 -14.96 34.34 -0.42
N TYR A 239 -15.40 33.11 -0.15
CA TYR A 239 -14.54 32.01 0.27
C TYR A 239 -14.23 31.00 -0.85
N TRP A 240 -14.59 31.35 -2.09
CA TRP A 240 -14.28 30.65 -3.34
C TRP A 240 -13.42 31.54 -4.23
#